data_AF-A0A060NJ03-F1
#
_entry.id   AF-A0A060NJ03-F1
#
_cell.length_a   1.000
_cell.length_b   1.000
_cell.length_c   1.000
_cell.angle_alpha   90.00
_cell.angle_beta   90.00
_cell.angle_gamma   90.00
#
_symmetry.space_group_name_H-M   'P 1'
#
loop_
_entity.id
_entity.type
_entity.pdbx_description
1 polymer ?
#
loop_
_entity_poly.entity_id
_entity_poly.type
_entity_poly.pdbx_seq_one_letter_code
_entity_poly.pdbx_strand_id
1 'polypeptide(L)'
;MMIALHKNARTTPAIRAEIAASSASAASLAQRFGITLATVYKWKNRSSVQDGSHTAHRLQTTLTPAQEHVVVQLRRTLLLPLDDLLAVTREFLCPKASRSGIDRCLRRHGVGNLNALKPATPREPHKRFKSYEPGYLHVDVKYLPQMADETQRRYLFVAIDRATRWVYVAIKSNKTAASAKAFLGALHKACPLKIHKLLTDNGKEFTDRLFASRARQPTGQHEFDQLCQALGIEHRLTKPRTPRTNGMVERFNGRIADVLKTHHFHSGQDLEQTLMRYVTLYNHQLPQSALKSKTPMQAMKEWYASRPDLFHKRPYDRPGCDRTLHPKVCT
;
A
#
# COMPACT_ATOMS: atom_id res chain seq x y z
N MET A 1 -31.73 -4.53 -39.13
CA MET A 1 -32.00 -4.31 -37.71
C MET A 1 -31.47 -5.52 -36.94
N MET A 2 -30.42 -5.37 -36.11
CA MET A 2 -29.91 -6.50 -35.31
C MET A 2 -30.85 -6.76 -34.13
N ILE A 3 -31.58 -7.87 -34.18
CA ILE A 3 -32.48 -8.29 -33.12
C ILE A 3 -31.70 -9.26 -32.21
N ALA A 4 -31.39 -8.84 -30.98
CA ALA A 4 -30.76 -9.70 -29.98
C ALA A 4 -31.84 -10.47 -29.20
N LEU A 5 -32.22 -11.64 -29.70
CA LEU A 5 -33.12 -12.56 -28.99
C LEU A 5 -32.32 -13.71 -28.39
N HIS A 6 -32.70 -14.12 -27.18
CA HIS A 6 -32.19 -15.36 -26.60
C HIS A 6 -32.64 -16.56 -27.46
N LYS A 7 -31.79 -17.58 -27.62
CA LYS A 7 -32.07 -18.76 -28.47
C LYS A 7 -33.40 -19.49 -28.18
N ASN A 8 -33.91 -19.36 -26.96
CA ASN A 8 -35.17 -19.96 -26.51
C ASN A 8 -36.36 -18.98 -26.49
N ALA A 9 -36.21 -17.77 -27.02
CA ALA A 9 -37.26 -16.77 -27.00
C ALA A 9 -38.37 -17.12 -28.00
N ARG A 10 -39.58 -17.43 -27.49
CA ARG A 10 -40.75 -17.74 -28.32
C ARG A 10 -41.42 -16.51 -28.95
N THR A 11 -41.23 -15.32 -28.35
CA THR A 11 -41.86 -14.08 -28.82
C THR A 11 -40.83 -13.15 -29.48
N THR A 12 -40.89 -13.03 -30.81
CA THR A 12 -40.15 -12.02 -31.58
C THR A 12 -40.83 -10.65 -31.49
N PRO A 13 -40.14 -9.53 -31.82
CA PRO A 13 -40.79 -8.20 -31.88
C PRO A 13 -42.07 -8.17 -32.73
N ALA A 14 -42.11 -8.92 -33.83
CA ALA A 14 -43.31 -9.06 -34.66
C ALA A 14 -44.46 -9.75 -33.91
N ILE A 15 -44.20 -10.88 -33.26
CA ILE A 15 -45.20 -11.60 -32.44
C ILE A 15 -45.69 -10.71 -31.28
N ARG A 16 -44.79 -9.94 -30.66
CA ARG A 16 -45.15 -9.00 -29.58
C ARG A 16 -46.06 -7.88 -30.08
N ALA A 17 -45.80 -7.34 -31.27
CA ALA A 17 -46.68 -6.36 -31.92
C ALA A 17 -48.06 -6.94 -32.22
N GLU A 18 -48.09 -8.18 -32.74
CA GLU A 18 -49.33 -8.89 -33.05
C GLU A 18 -50.16 -9.15 -31.79
N ILE A 19 -49.53 -9.56 -30.69
CA ILE A 19 -50.18 -9.74 -29.39
C ILE A 19 -50.77 -8.41 -28.89
N ALA A 20 -50.01 -7.31 -28.99
CA ALA A 20 -50.42 -6.00 -28.50
C ALA A 20 -51.60 -5.41 -29.30
N ALA A 21 -51.64 -5.63 -30.62
CA ALA A 21 -52.71 -5.13 -31.49
C ALA A 21 -53.98 -6.02 -31.48
N SER A 22 -53.90 -7.25 -30.98
CA SER A 22 -55.00 -8.21 -31.06
C SER A 22 -56.10 -7.97 -30.02
N SER A 23 -57.36 -7.96 -30.47
CA SER A 23 -58.55 -7.97 -29.62
C SER A 23 -58.91 -9.37 -29.08
N ALA A 24 -58.23 -10.44 -29.52
CA ALA A 24 -58.51 -11.81 -29.09
C ALA A 24 -58.23 -12.04 -27.60
N SER A 25 -58.86 -13.06 -27.02
CA SER A 25 -58.69 -13.42 -25.62
C SER A 25 -57.25 -13.86 -25.31
N ALA A 26 -56.81 -13.63 -24.07
CA ALA A 26 -55.45 -14.00 -23.66
C ALA A 26 -55.20 -15.51 -23.78
N ALA A 27 -56.23 -16.34 -23.54
CA ALA A 27 -56.17 -17.79 -23.68
C ALA A 27 -55.95 -18.25 -25.13
N SER A 28 -56.65 -17.63 -26.09
CA SER A 28 -56.48 -17.93 -27.51
C SER A 28 -55.06 -17.56 -27.99
N LEU A 29 -54.56 -16.37 -27.61
CA LEU A 29 -53.20 -15.94 -27.97
C LEU A 29 -52.11 -16.80 -27.29
N ALA A 30 -52.32 -17.20 -26.04
CA ALA A 30 -51.41 -18.09 -25.33
C ALA A 30 -51.28 -19.46 -26.02
N GLN A 31 -52.41 -20.05 -26.43
CA GLN A 31 -52.43 -21.30 -27.18
C GLN A 31 -51.79 -21.14 -28.56
N ARG A 32 -52.15 -20.07 -29.30
CA ARG A 32 -51.65 -19.81 -30.66
C ARG A 32 -50.13 -19.64 -30.72
N PHE A 33 -49.56 -18.89 -29.78
CA PHE A 33 -48.11 -18.61 -29.76
C PHE A 33 -47.31 -19.55 -28.84
N GLY A 34 -47.98 -20.50 -28.17
CA GLY A 34 -47.34 -21.43 -27.25
C GLY A 34 -46.61 -20.73 -26.09
N ILE A 35 -47.25 -19.72 -25.50
CA ILE A 35 -46.73 -18.90 -24.39
C ILE A 35 -47.69 -18.88 -23.21
N THR A 36 -47.22 -18.42 -22.05
CA THR A 36 -48.07 -18.31 -20.86
C THR A 36 -49.03 -17.12 -20.95
N LEU A 37 -50.19 -17.23 -20.30
CA LEU A 37 -51.16 -16.13 -20.16
C LEU A 37 -50.49 -14.85 -19.62
N ALA A 38 -49.62 -14.99 -18.62
CA ALA A 38 -48.86 -13.87 -18.06
C ALA A 38 -48.00 -13.14 -19.10
N THR A 39 -47.42 -13.88 -20.06
CA THR A 39 -46.63 -13.29 -21.15
C THR A 39 -47.52 -12.54 -22.15
N VAL A 40 -48.73 -13.04 -22.41
CA VAL A 40 -49.72 -12.34 -23.24
C VAL A 40 -50.14 -11.03 -22.58
N TYR A 41 -50.56 -11.05 -21.32
CA TYR A 41 -50.95 -9.84 -20.59
C TYR A 41 -49.79 -8.84 -20.49
N LYS A 42 -48.56 -9.31 -20.26
CA LYS A 42 -47.36 -8.48 -20.25
C LYS A 42 -47.18 -7.73 -21.56
N TRP A 43 -47.37 -8.37 -22.72
CA TRP A 43 -47.16 -7.72 -24.02
C TRP A 43 -48.37 -6.90 -24.48
N LYS A 44 -49.60 -7.27 -24.11
CA LYS A 44 -50.79 -6.43 -24.35
C LYS A 44 -50.70 -5.06 -23.68
N ASN A 45 -50.15 -5.01 -22.48
CA ASN A 45 -50.09 -3.79 -21.68
C ASN A 45 -48.80 -2.97 -21.87
N ARG A 46 -47.90 -3.40 -22.75
CA ARG A 46 -46.64 -2.69 -23.02
C ARG A 46 -46.76 -1.77 -24.22
N SER A 47 -46.25 -0.56 -24.07
CA SER A 47 -46.14 0.43 -25.15
C SER A 47 -45.00 0.16 -26.15
N SER A 48 -44.12 -0.80 -25.86
CA SER A 48 -42.98 -1.16 -26.71
C SER A 48 -42.86 -2.67 -26.86
N VAL A 49 -42.43 -3.10 -28.05
CA VAL A 49 -42.17 -4.51 -28.40
C VAL A 49 -40.72 -4.92 -28.13
N GLN A 50 -39.87 -3.97 -27.75
CA GLN A 50 -38.48 -4.25 -27.40
C GLN A 50 -38.37 -4.74 -25.95
N ASP A 51 -37.31 -5.52 -25.66
CA ASP A 51 -37.03 -5.89 -24.28
C ASP A 51 -36.55 -4.67 -23.49
N GLY A 52 -37.13 -4.48 -22.31
CA GLY A 52 -36.74 -3.43 -21.38
C GLY A 52 -35.50 -3.83 -20.58
N SER A 53 -34.87 -2.84 -19.95
CA SER A 53 -33.80 -3.10 -18.99
C SER A 53 -34.32 -3.98 -17.84
N HIS A 54 -33.62 -5.08 -17.58
CA HIS A 54 -33.82 -5.88 -16.36
C HIS A 54 -32.95 -5.40 -15.19
N THR A 55 -32.24 -4.28 -15.38
CA THR A 55 -31.37 -3.71 -14.35
C THR A 55 -32.22 -3.11 -13.24
N ALA A 56 -32.02 -3.59 -12.00
CA ALA A 56 -32.72 -3.07 -10.85
C ALA A 56 -32.49 -1.56 -10.67
N HIS A 57 -33.58 -0.81 -10.44
CA HIS A 57 -33.52 0.65 -10.24
C HIS A 57 -32.93 1.04 -8.87
N ARG A 58 -32.90 0.12 -7.91
CA ARG A 58 -32.30 0.31 -6.58
C ARG A 58 -31.44 -0.88 -6.21
N LEU A 59 -30.16 -0.63 -5.96
CA LEU A 59 -29.23 -1.65 -5.45
C LEU A 59 -29.26 -1.64 -3.92
N GLN A 60 -29.38 -2.81 -3.31
CA GLN A 60 -29.20 -2.98 -1.87
C GLN A 60 -27.70 -2.99 -1.55
N THR A 61 -27.23 -1.97 -0.83
CA THR A 61 -25.82 -1.80 -0.46
C THR A 61 -25.62 -1.96 1.04
N THR A 62 -24.48 -2.53 1.43
CA THR A 62 -24.10 -2.67 2.85
C THR A 62 -23.66 -1.34 3.47
N LEU A 63 -23.17 -0.41 2.64
CA LEU A 63 -22.75 0.92 3.06
C LEU A 63 -23.91 1.91 2.84
N THR A 64 -24.08 2.83 3.80
CA THR A 64 -24.98 3.98 3.62
C THR A 64 -24.38 4.97 2.62
N PRO A 65 -25.19 5.86 2.00
CA PRO A 65 -24.66 6.88 1.08
C PRO A 65 -23.55 7.74 1.68
N ALA A 66 -23.66 8.09 2.96
CA ALA A 66 -22.62 8.84 3.68
C ALA A 66 -21.32 8.02 3.84
N GLN A 67 -21.42 6.74 4.22
CA GLN A 67 -20.25 5.86 4.32
C GLN A 67 -19.59 5.63 2.96
N GLU A 68 -20.37 5.46 1.89
CA GLU A 68 -19.84 5.34 0.53
C GLU A 68 -19.05 6.60 0.15
N HIS A 69 -19.56 7.79 0.48
CA HIS A 69 -18.86 9.05 0.23
C HIS A 69 -17.50 9.09 0.96
N VAL A 70 -17.46 8.69 2.22
CA VAL A 70 -16.20 8.62 2.99
C VAL A 70 -15.23 7.61 2.36
N VAL A 71 -15.69 6.41 2.01
CA VAL A 71 -14.85 5.37 1.36
C VAL A 71 -14.27 5.86 0.04
N VAL A 72 -15.10 6.52 -0.79
CA VAL A 72 -14.67 7.10 -2.06
C VAL A 72 -13.66 8.21 -1.83
N GLN A 73 -13.86 9.05 -0.82
CA GLN A 73 -12.94 10.15 -0.54
C GLN A 73 -11.61 9.64 -0.02
N LEU A 74 -11.60 8.65 0.90
CA LEU A 74 -10.39 7.95 1.34
C LEU A 74 -9.63 7.34 0.15
N ARG A 75 -10.34 6.75 -0.82
CA ARG A 75 -9.72 6.20 -2.04
C ARG A 75 -9.05 7.29 -2.88
N ARG A 76 -9.68 8.46 -3.03
CA ARG A 76 -9.17 9.58 -3.84
C ARG A 76 -7.97 10.28 -3.18
N THR A 77 -8.06 10.52 -1.87
CA THR A 77 -7.05 11.30 -1.14
C THR A 77 -5.84 10.47 -0.76
N LEU A 78 -6.06 9.24 -0.28
CA LEU A 78 -5.00 8.38 0.26
C LEU A 78 -4.51 7.34 -0.75
N LEU A 79 -5.18 7.20 -1.90
CA LEU A 79 -4.83 6.24 -2.96
C LEU A 79 -4.64 4.80 -2.43
N LEU A 80 -5.42 4.43 -1.40
CA LEU A 80 -5.31 3.14 -0.75
C LEU A 80 -5.68 2.00 -1.72
N PRO A 81 -4.87 0.92 -1.81
CA PRO A 81 -5.27 -0.34 -2.41
C PRO A 81 -6.60 -0.86 -1.85
N LEU A 82 -7.29 -1.71 -2.62
CA LEU A 82 -8.63 -2.20 -2.24
C LEU A 82 -8.63 -2.91 -0.87
N ASP A 83 -7.57 -3.67 -0.57
CA ASP A 83 -7.44 -4.43 0.66
C ASP A 83 -7.17 -3.53 1.87
N ASP A 84 -6.34 -2.49 1.70
CA ASP A 84 -6.07 -1.51 2.75
C ASP A 84 -7.31 -0.65 3.02
N LEU A 85 -8.04 -0.26 1.97
CA LEU A 85 -9.31 0.45 2.09
C LEU A 85 -10.38 -0.41 2.77
N LEU A 86 -10.38 -1.73 2.53
CA LEU A 86 -11.26 -2.66 3.23
C LEU A 86 -10.96 -2.72 4.72
N ALA A 87 -9.69 -2.79 5.10
CA ALA A 87 -9.29 -2.81 6.50
C ALA A 87 -9.77 -1.54 7.22
N VAL A 88 -9.49 -0.36 6.65
CA VAL A 88 -9.92 0.94 7.20
C VAL A 88 -11.45 1.04 7.25
N THR A 89 -12.16 0.59 6.22
CA THR A 89 -13.62 0.63 6.19
C THR A 89 -14.24 -0.26 7.26
N ARG A 90 -13.68 -1.44 7.50
CA ARG A 90 -14.19 -2.36 8.54
C ARG A 90 -13.96 -1.81 9.94
N GLU A 91 -12.79 -1.25 10.17
CA GLU A 91 -12.41 -0.72 11.48
C GLU A 91 -13.23 0.51 11.87
N PHE A 92 -13.41 1.46 10.94
CA PHE A 92 -13.89 2.79 11.30
C PHE A 92 -15.29 3.15 10.77
N LEU A 93 -15.85 2.39 9.82
CA LEU A 93 -17.11 2.76 9.15
C LEU A 93 -18.18 1.67 9.24
N CYS A 94 -17.87 0.46 8.79
CA CYS A 94 -18.83 -0.63 8.69
C CYS A 94 -18.11 -1.98 8.81
N PRO A 95 -18.17 -2.66 9.98
CA PRO A 95 -17.52 -3.95 10.21
C PRO A 95 -17.98 -5.05 9.24
N LYS A 96 -19.23 -4.94 8.75
CA LYS A 96 -19.83 -5.90 7.80
C LYS A 96 -19.43 -5.65 6.34
N ALA A 97 -18.59 -4.65 6.06
CA ALA A 97 -18.16 -4.35 4.71
C ALA A 97 -17.43 -5.55 4.08
N SER A 98 -17.78 -5.86 2.84
CA SER A 98 -17.14 -6.90 2.05
C SER A 98 -16.23 -6.29 0.99
N ARG A 99 -15.17 -7.01 0.65
CA ARG A 99 -14.23 -6.61 -0.40
C ARG A 99 -14.92 -6.31 -1.73
N SER A 100 -15.85 -7.19 -2.14
CA SER A 100 -16.65 -7.04 -3.36
C SER A 100 -17.68 -5.92 -3.27
N GLY A 101 -18.21 -5.64 -2.07
CA GLY A 101 -19.08 -4.49 -1.82
C GLY A 101 -18.35 -3.16 -2.04
N ILE A 102 -17.16 -3.02 -1.45
CA ILE A 102 -16.31 -1.84 -1.63
C ILE A 102 -15.89 -1.70 -3.09
N ASP A 103 -15.44 -2.77 -3.73
CA ASP A 103 -15.05 -2.76 -5.14
C ASP A 103 -16.19 -2.31 -6.08
N ARG A 104 -17.43 -2.80 -5.86
CA ARG A 104 -18.61 -2.32 -6.60
C ARG A 104 -18.93 -0.85 -6.31
N CYS A 105 -18.84 -0.42 -5.07
CA CYS A 105 -18.98 0.99 -4.68
C CYS A 105 -17.97 1.85 -5.45
N LEU A 106 -16.68 1.51 -5.42
CA LEU A 106 -15.64 2.26 -6.12
C LEU A 106 -15.87 2.34 -7.63
N ARG A 107 -16.32 1.24 -8.27
CA ARG A 107 -16.66 1.26 -9.70
C ARG A 107 -17.82 2.20 -10.02
N ARG A 108 -18.89 2.20 -9.22
CA ARG A 108 -20.03 3.11 -9.40
C ARG A 108 -19.61 4.58 -9.31
N HIS A 109 -18.62 4.89 -8.48
CA HIS A 109 -18.10 6.25 -8.31
C HIS A 109 -16.89 6.58 -9.22
N GLY A 110 -16.59 5.73 -10.21
CA GLY A 110 -15.51 5.97 -11.17
C GLY A 110 -14.08 5.86 -10.61
N VAL A 111 -13.92 5.37 -9.38
CA VAL A 111 -12.62 5.28 -8.66
C VAL A 111 -12.13 3.84 -8.49
N GLY A 112 -12.72 2.90 -9.24
CA GLY A 112 -12.39 1.47 -9.19
C GLY A 112 -10.95 1.19 -9.61
N ASN A 113 -10.44 1.88 -10.64
CA ASN A 113 -9.07 1.71 -11.10
C ASN A 113 -8.11 2.67 -10.37
N LEU A 114 -7.35 2.14 -9.41
CA LEU A 114 -6.37 2.95 -8.66
C LEU A 114 -5.30 3.58 -9.57
N ASN A 115 -4.90 2.89 -10.65
CA ASN A 115 -3.86 3.41 -11.54
C ASN A 115 -4.36 4.62 -12.35
N ALA A 116 -5.66 4.70 -12.64
CA ALA A 116 -6.26 5.85 -13.31
C ALA A 116 -6.32 7.10 -12.40
N LEU A 117 -6.28 6.90 -11.07
CA LEU A 117 -6.25 7.97 -10.08
C LEU A 117 -4.83 8.44 -9.76
N LYS A 118 -3.81 7.64 -10.11
CA LYS A 118 -2.41 7.99 -9.90
C LYS A 118 -1.96 8.90 -11.04
N PRO A 119 -1.19 9.96 -10.76
CA PRO A 119 -0.55 10.73 -11.83
C PRO A 119 0.32 9.81 -12.67
N ALA A 120 0.20 9.93 -14.00
CA ALA A 120 0.90 9.09 -14.96
C ALA A 120 2.42 9.19 -14.75
N THR A 121 2.99 8.16 -14.15
CA THR A 121 4.43 7.99 -14.03
C THR A 121 4.85 6.90 -15.01
N PRO A 122 5.92 7.10 -15.81
CA PRO A 122 6.40 6.07 -16.73
C PRO A 122 6.67 4.77 -15.97
N ARG A 123 5.98 3.69 -16.34
CA ARG A 123 6.11 2.38 -15.69
C ARG A 123 7.17 1.56 -16.41
N GLU A 124 8.31 1.35 -15.75
CA GLU A 124 9.24 0.29 -16.14
C GLU A 124 8.78 -1.07 -15.57
N PRO A 125 9.04 -2.18 -16.27
CA PRO A 125 8.60 -3.52 -15.86
C PRO A 125 9.24 -3.94 -14.53
N HIS A 126 8.39 -4.28 -13.56
CA HIS A 126 8.82 -4.81 -12.27
C HIS A 126 9.40 -6.22 -12.43
N LYS A 127 10.73 -6.36 -12.36
CA LYS A 127 11.35 -7.66 -12.07
C LYS A 127 10.90 -8.12 -10.68
N ARG A 128 10.53 -9.40 -10.53
CA ARG A 128 10.25 -10.02 -9.23
C ARG A 128 11.42 -9.73 -8.27
N PHE A 129 11.11 -9.19 -7.09
CA PHE A 129 12.12 -9.01 -6.06
C PHE A 129 12.67 -10.38 -5.68
N LYS A 130 14.01 -10.54 -5.75
CA LYS A 130 14.71 -11.67 -5.14
C LYS A 130 14.34 -11.72 -3.65
N SER A 131 14.03 -12.90 -3.10
CA SER A 131 13.82 -13.07 -1.66
C SER A 131 15.15 -12.81 -0.94
N TYR A 132 15.14 -11.90 0.01
CA TYR A 132 16.29 -11.63 0.88
C TYR A 132 15.97 -12.14 2.28
N GLU A 133 16.97 -12.71 2.95
CA GLU A 133 16.90 -12.91 4.40
C GLU A 133 17.04 -11.55 5.11
N PRO A 134 16.44 -11.39 6.31
CA PRO A 134 16.65 -10.22 7.17
C PRO A 134 18.12 -9.98 7.50
N GLY A 135 18.49 -8.71 7.71
CA GLY A 135 19.87 -8.32 8.06
C GLY A 135 20.64 -7.66 6.91
N TYR A 136 19.99 -7.47 5.77
CA TYR A 136 20.47 -6.61 4.70
C TYR A 136 19.71 -5.28 4.73
N LEU A 137 20.36 -4.22 5.22
CA LEU A 137 19.79 -2.89 5.35
C LEU A 137 20.29 -1.93 4.26
N HIS A 138 19.42 -1.00 3.87
CA HIS A 138 19.78 0.14 3.02
C HIS A 138 19.74 1.40 3.86
N VAL A 139 20.77 2.23 3.74
CA VAL A 139 20.87 3.51 4.43
C VAL A 139 20.91 4.64 3.41
N ASP A 140 20.16 5.69 3.71
CA ASP A 140 20.08 6.91 2.90
C ASP A 140 19.96 8.15 3.78
N VAL A 141 20.36 9.30 3.24
CA VAL A 141 20.31 10.59 3.95
C VAL A 141 19.47 11.57 3.14
N LYS A 142 18.49 12.19 3.81
CA LYS A 142 17.63 13.20 3.21
C LYS A 142 17.73 14.51 3.99
N TYR A 143 17.78 15.65 3.31
CA TYR A 143 17.61 16.93 3.99
C TYR A 143 16.16 17.14 4.37
N LEU A 144 15.93 17.68 5.56
CA LEU A 144 14.63 18.13 6.02
C LEU A 144 14.41 19.60 5.61
N PRO A 145 13.14 20.04 5.51
CA PRO A 145 12.86 21.46 5.40
C PRO A 145 13.43 22.19 6.62
N GLN A 146 13.96 23.40 6.41
CA GLN A 146 14.40 24.26 7.50
C GLN A 146 13.17 24.91 8.12
N MET A 147 12.98 24.71 9.42
CA MET A 147 11.91 25.37 10.15
C MET A 147 12.29 26.81 10.50
N ALA A 148 11.30 27.66 10.79
CA ALA A 148 11.52 29.08 11.06
C ALA A 148 12.37 29.33 12.33
N ASP A 149 12.30 28.40 13.29
CA ASP A 149 13.09 28.38 14.52
C ASP A 149 14.50 27.79 14.35
N GLU A 150 14.90 27.41 13.14
CA GLU A 150 16.18 26.77 12.84
C GLU A 150 17.10 27.68 12.02
N THR A 151 18.38 27.74 12.41
CA THR A 151 19.42 28.49 11.66
C THR A 151 19.99 27.71 10.48
N GLN A 152 19.77 26.39 10.44
CA GLN A 152 20.26 25.51 9.38
C GLN A 152 19.35 24.29 9.20
N ARG A 153 19.39 23.69 8.02
CA ARG A 153 18.68 22.44 7.72
C ARG A 153 19.24 21.28 8.53
N ARG A 154 18.33 20.42 9.00
CA ARG A 154 18.66 19.10 9.58
C ARG A 154 18.60 18.00 8.52
N TYR A 155 19.15 16.85 8.87
CA TYR A 155 19.29 15.67 8.02
C TYR A 155 18.62 14.47 8.66
N LEU A 156 17.75 13.81 7.91
CA LEU A 156 17.12 12.55 8.28
C LEU A 156 17.95 11.40 7.72
N PHE A 157 18.58 10.64 8.63
CA PHE A 157 19.20 9.36 8.31
C PHE A 157 18.12 8.29 8.38
N VAL A 158 18.01 7.46 7.35
CA VAL A 158 17.01 6.39 7.24
C VAL A 158 17.72 5.08 6.98
N ALA A 159 17.37 4.03 7.73
CA ALA A 159 17.74 2.66 7.46
C ALA A 159 16.51 1.80 7.24
N ILE A 160 16.50 0.94 6.22
CA ILE A 160 15.39 0.01 5.95
C ILE A 160 15.91 -1.40 5.65
N ASP A 161 15.37 -2.39 6.34
CA ASP A 161 15.66 -3.81 6.07
C ASP A 161 14.91 -4.32 4.82
N ARG A 162 15.60 -5.07 3.96
CA ARG A 162 15.02 -5.52 2.68
C ARG A 162 13.90 -6.55 2.84
N ALA A 163 14.00 -7.42 3.85
CA ALA A 163 13.09 -8.56 4.03
C ALA A 163 11.84 -8.16 4.80
N THR A 164 12.03 -7.56 5.97
CA THR A 164 10.99 -7.18 6.93
C THR A 164 10.41 -5.79 6.67
N ARG A 165 11.09 -4.96 5.88
CA ARG A 165 10.76 -3.53 5.70
C ARG A 165 10.84 -2.70 6.97
N TRP A 166 11.43 -3.23 8.04
CA TRP A 166 11.56 -2.47 9.27
C TRP A 166 12.45 -1.25 9.04
N VAL A 167 12.00 -0.10 9.54
CA VAL A 167 12.66 1.19 9.35
C VAL A 167 13.17 1.72 10.67
N TYR A 168 14.38 2.27 10.65
CA TYR A 168 14.93 3.08 11.72
C TYR A 168 15.34 4.44 11.17
N VAL A 169 15.10 5.51 11.92
CA VAL A 169 15.49 6.85 11.52
C VAL A 169 16.18 7.58 12.67
N ALA A 170 17.00 8.56 12.33
CA ALA A 170 17.46 9.57 13.28
C ALA A 170 17.61 10.92 12.57
N ILE A 171 17.30 12.00 13.29
CA ILE A 171 17.56 13.35 12.81
C ILE A 171 18.91 13.82 13.36
N LYS A 172 19.72 14.43 12.49
CA LYS A 172 21.05 14.98 12.81
C LYS A 172 21.16 16.40 12.30
N SER A 173 21.96 17.23 12.97
CA SER A 173 22.22 18.61 12.56
C SER A 173 23.12 18.72 11.32
N ASN A 174 23.89 17.69 11.01
CA ASN A 174 24.82 17.67 9.89
C ASN A 174 24.92 16.27 9.24
N LYS A 175 25.44 16.23 8.00
CA LYS A 175 25.70 15.00 7.24
C LYS A 175 27.20 14.64 7.18
N THR A 176 27.84 14.57 8.35
CA THR A 176 29.26 14.20 8.46
C THR A 176 29.45 12.69 8.62
N ALA A 177 30.67 12.20 8.39
CA ALA A 177 31.04 10.82 8.68
C ALA A 177 30.81 10.45 10.17
N ALA A 178 31.10 11.38 11.08
CA ALA A 178 30.81 11.21 12.51
C ALA A 178 29.31 11.03 12.80
N SER A 179 28.45 11.82 12.13
CA SER A 179 26.99 11.66 12.24
C SER A 179 26.50 10.32 11.67
N ALA A 180 27.06 9.87 10.54
CA ALA A 180 26.75 8.57 9.96
C ALA A 180 27.20 7.42 10.88
N LYS A 181 28.40 7.50 11.47
CA LYS A 181 28.92 6.56 12.45
C LYS A 181 28.03 6.49 13.70
N ALA A 182 27.63 7.64 14.24
CA ALA A 182 26.72 7.71 15.37
C ALA A 182 25.34 7.13 15.04
N PHE A 183 24.85 7.35 13.82
CA PHE A 183 23.62 6.74 13.34
C PHE A 183 23.73 5.21 13.27
N LEU A 184 24.80 4.67 12.69
CA LEU A 184 25.03 3.23 12.60
C LEU A 184 25.13 2.57 13.99
N GLY A 185 25.83 3.21 14.93
CA GLY A 185 25.92 2.72 16.31
C GLY A 185 24.55 2.65 16.99
N ALA A 186 23.72 3.69 16.82
CA ALA A 186 22.35 3.70 17.36
C ALA A 186 21.45 2.66 16.67
N LEU A 187 21.55 2.54 15.34
CA LEU A 187 20.85 1.54 14.54
C LEU A 187 21.19 0.12 15.00
N HIS A 188 22.47 -0.21 15.14
CA HIS A 188 22.91 -1.52 15.58
C HIS A 188 22.41 -1.87 16.99
N LYS A 189 22.35 -0.89 17.90
CA LYS A 189 21.80 -1.10 19.24
C LYS A 189 20.29 -1.38 19.23
N ALA A 190 19.55 -0.65 18.39
CA ALA A 190 18.09 -0.68 18.32
C ALA A 190 17.53 -1.83 17.46
N CYS A 191 18.23 -2.20 16.39
CA CYS A 191 17.81 -3.26 15.47
C CYS A 191 17.80 -4.63 16.19
N PRO A 192 16.75 -5.44 16.08
CA PRO A 192 16.77 -6.82 16.61
C PRO A 192 17.56 -7.80 15.73
N LEU A 193 17.76 -7.46 14.45
CA LEU A 193 18.40 -8.28 13.44
C LEU A 193 19.93 -8.25 13.55
N LYS A 194 20.57 -9.38 13.27
CA LYS A 194 22.00 -9.39 12.95
C LYS A 194 22.20 -8.72 11.60
N ILE A 195 22.69 -7.48 11.62
CA ILE A 195 23.01 -6.75 10.40
C ILE A 195 24.27 -7.38 9.82
N HIS A 196 24.14 -8.05 8.68
CA HIS A 196 25.29 -8.67 7.99
C HIS A 196 25.71 -7.86 6.76
N LYS A 197 24.84 -6.98 6.25
CA LYS A 197 25.11 -6.18 5.05
C LYS A 197 24.43 -4.82 5.12
N LEU A 198 25.16 -3.79 4.73
CA LEU A 198 24.67 -2.43 4.66
C LEU A 198 24.93 -1.87 3.26
N LEU A 199 23.90 -1.31 2.61
CA LEU A 199 24.03 -0.63 1.33
C LEU A 199 23.82 0.87 1.52
N THR A 200 24.81 1.69 1.15
CA THR A 200 24.68 3.15 1.08
C THR A 200 24.92 3.66 -0.33
N ASP A 201 24.64 4.93 -0.58
CA ASP A 201 25.20 5.62 -1.72
C ASP A 201 26.70 5.92 -1.54
N ASN A 202 27.29 6.60 -2.51
CA ASN A 202 28.71 6.98 -2.46
C ASN A 202 28.86 8.40 -1.85
N GLY A 203 27.99 8.78 -0.92
CA GLY A 203 28.08 10.03 -0.18
C GLY A 203 29.37 10.11 0.65
N LYS A 204 29.89 11.32 0.84
CA LYS A 204 31.12 11.56 1.62
C LYS A 204 30.97 11.20 3.09
N GLU A 205 29.73 11.12 3.57
CA GLU A 205 29.38 10.67 4.91
C GLU A 205 29.56 9.15 5.11
N PHE A 206 29.62 8.37 4.02
CA PHE A 206 29.72 6.90 4.08
C PHE A 206 31.05 6.38 3.56
N THR A 207 31.69 7.10 2.65
CA THR A 207 32.93 6.65 2.02
C THR A 207 33.82 7.82 1.63
N ASP A 208 35.12 7.58 1.59
CA ASP A 208 36.14 8.47 1.06
C ASP A 208 36.30 8.38 -0.48
N ARG A 209 35.47 7.56 -1.13
CA ARG A 209 35.45 7.38 -2.59
C ARG A 209 34.90 8.61 -3.32
N LEU A 210 35.73 9.65 -3.48
CA LEU A 210 35.39 10.86 -4.24
C LEU A 210 35.15 10.56 -5.74
N PHE A 211 34.03 11.06 -6.27
CA PHE A 211 33.64 10.96 -7.69
C PHE A 211 34.55 11.73 -8.68
N ALA A 212 35.56 12.47 -8.21
CA ALA A 212 36.33 13.40 -9.04
C ALA A 212 37.53 12.79 -9.78
N SER A 213 37.98 11.58 -9.45
CA SER A 213 39.00 10.89 -10.23
C SER A 213 38.83 9.38 -10.11
N ARG A 214 38.57 8.74 -11.26
CA ARG A 214 38.61 7.29 -11.55
C ARG A 214 38.61 6.37 -10.32
N ALA A 215 37.44 5.79 -10.04
CA ALA A 215 37.26 4.49 -9.39
C ALA A 215 38.36 4.05 -8.40
N ARG A 216 38.67 4.89 -7.39
CA ARG A 216 39.46 4.40 -6.25
C ARG A 216 38.65 3.32 -5.53
N GLN A 217 39.30 2.23 -5.15
CA GLN A 217 38.70 1.28 -4.22
C GLN A 217 38.54 2.01 -2.87
N PRO A 218 37.47 1.72 -2.10
CA PRO A 218 37.35 2.24 -0.74
C PRO A 218 38.61 1.89 0.03
N THR A 219 39.22 2.87 0.71
CA THR A 219 40.47 2.62 1.43
C THR A 219 40.27 1.73 2.66
N GLY A 220 39.01 1.58 3.11
CA GLY A 220 38.65 0.95 4.37
C GLY A 220 39.03 1.78 5.60
N GLN A 221 39.70 2.92 5.42
CA GLN A 221 40.12 3.81 6.50
C GLN A 221 39.05 4.84 6.88
N HIS A 222 37.97 4.95 6.11
CA HIS A 222 36.87 5.84 6.45
C HIS A 222 36.23 5.40 7.78
N GLU A 223 35.91 6.35 8.68
CA GLU A 223 35.42 6.01 10.03
C GLU A 223 34.13 5.17 10.03
N PHE A 224 33.32 5.31 8.99
CA PHE A 224 32.11 4.51 8.78
C PHE A 224 32.44 3.07 8.38
N ASP A 225 33.45 2.88 7.51
CA ASP A 225 33.93 1.56 7.09
C ASP A 225 34.56 0.82 8.28
N GLN A 226 35.36 1.52 9.09
CA GLN A 226 35.96 0.97 10.30
C GLN A 226 34.89 0.47 11.29
N LEU A 227 33.81 1.23 11.50
CA LEU A 227 32.71 0.80 12.35
C LEU A 227 31.97 -0.40 11.75
N CYS A 228 31.73 -0.41 10.43
CA CYS A 228 31.13 -1.57 9.77
C CYS A 228 31.98 -2.83 9.99
N GLN A 229 33.30 -2.73 9.81
CA GLN A 229 34.23 -3.83 10.04
C GLN A 229 34.22 -4.31 11.49
N ALA A 230 34.27 -3.39 12.46
CA ALA A 230 34.22 -3.71 13.89
C ALA A 230 32.92 -4.42 14.30
N LEU A 231 31.81 -4.13 13.60
CA LEU A 231 30.52 -4.79 13.82
C LEU A 231 30.32 -6.05 12.96
N GLY A 232 31.29 -6.43 12.12
CA GLY A 232 31.16 -7.58 11.21
C GLY A 232 30.15 -7.36 10.07
N ILE A 233 29.91 -6.11 9.69
CA ILE A 233 28.95 -5.71 8.66
C ILE A 233 29.66 -5.54 7.32
N GLU A 234 29.20 -6.26 6.29
CA GLU A 234 29.66 -6.04 4.92
C GLU A 234 29.08 -4.72 4.38
N HIS A 235 29.91 -3.69 4.27
CA HIS A 235 29.51 -2.41 3.67
C HIS A 235 29.60 -2.46 2.14
N ARG A 236 28.49 -2.15 1.47
CA ARG A 236 28.39 -2.07 0.00
C ARG A 236 27.96 -0.68 -0.42
N LEU A 237 28.55 -0.21 -1.52
CA LEU A 237 28.16 1.04 -2.16
C LEU A 237 27.25 0.75 -3.37
N THR A 238 26.28 1.63 -3.63
CA THR A 238 25.51 1.57 -4.88
C THR A 238 26.42 1.73 -6.09
N LYS A 239 26.13 1.01 -7.17
CA LYS A 239 26.87 1.23 -8.42
C LYS A 239 26.46 2.59 -9.00
N PRO A 240 27.41 3.41 -9.48
CA PRO A 240 27.09 4.66 -10.16
C PRO A 240 26.04 4.43 -11.27
N ARG A 241 25.05 5.31 -11.36
CA ARG A 241 23.97 5.26 -12.37
C ARG A 241 23.06 4.02 -12.32
N THR A 242 22.91 3.39 -11.14
CA THR A 242 21.94 2.27 -10.96
C THR A 242 20.87 2.55 -9.89
N PRO A 243 19.92 3.47 -10.17
CA PRO A 243 18.88 3.88 -9.21
C PRO A 243 18.04 2.70 -8.68
N ARG A 244 17.91 1.63 -9.46
CA ARG A 244 17.11 0.44 -9.10
C ARG A 244 17.53 -0.24 -7.80
N THR A 245 18.79 -0.11 -7.37
CA THR A 245 19.23 -0.75 -6.12
C THR A 245 18.63 -0.09 -4.89
N ASN A 246 18.27 1.20 -4.94
CA ASN A 246 17.81 1.94 -3.76
C ASN A 246 16.29 2.13 -3.65
N GLY A 247 15.51 1.55 -4.57
CA GLY A 247 14.07 1.80 -4.66
C GLY A 247 13.21 1.50 -3.41
N MET A 248 13.75 0.78 -2.42
CA MET A 248 13.06 0.51 -1.15
C MET A 248 13.10 1.72 -0.21
N VAL A 249 14.30 2.27 0.00
CA VAL A 249 14.47 3.46 0.84
C VAL A 249 13.90 4.68 0.12
N GLU A 250 14.05 4.77 -1.21
CA GLU A 250 13.43 5.82 -2.01
C GLU A 250 11.90 5.83 -1.87
N ARG A 251 11.26 4.65 -1.85
CA ARG A 251 9.81 4.56 -1.62
C ARG A 251 9.42 5.04 -0.22
N PHE A 252 10.20 4.66 0.80
CA PHE A 252 9.96 5.16 2.16
C PHE A 252 10.16 6.68 2.24
N ASN A 253 11.24 7.19 1.65
CA ASN A 253 11.55 8.61 1.56
C ASN A 253 10.49 9.40 0.78
N GLY A 254 9.83 8.76 -0.20
CA GLY A 254 8.65 9.29 -0.88
C GLY A 254 7.48 9.47 0.08
N ARG A 255 7.17 8.47 0.92
CA ARG A 255 6.13 8.61 1.95
C ARG A 255 6.44 9.70 2.98
N ILE A 256 7.70 9.81 3.40
CA ILE A 256 8.14 10.92 4.25
C ILE A 256 7.91 12.25 3.53
N ALA A 257 8.22 12.35 2.23
CA ALA A 257 7.96 13.56 1.45
C ALA A 257 6.46 13.93 1.45
N ASP A 258 5.57 12.95 1.36
CA ASP A 258 4.13 13.18 1.38
C ASP A 258 3.66 13.69 2.75
N VAL A 259 4.19 13.14 3.85
CA VAL A 259 3.94 13.67 5.21
C VAL A 259 4.40 15.12 5.32
N LEU A 260 5.61 15.42 4.84
CA LEU A 260 6.17 16.78 4.86
C LEU A 260 5.36 17.77 4.03
N LYS A 261 4.71 17.33 2.95
CA LYS A 261 3.89 18.19 2.08
C LYS A 261 2.49 18.43 2.61
N THR A 262 1.95 17.49 3.38
CA THR A 262 0.54 17.49 3.83
C THR A 262 0.35 18.01 5.25
N HIS A 263 1.42 18.16 6.01
CA HIS A 263 1.39 18.67 7.38
C HIS A 263 2.02 20.05 7.47
N HIS A 264 1.40 20.95 8.24
CA HIS A 264 1.98 22.23 8.60
C HIS A 264 2.69 22.09 9.94
N PHE A 265 3.98 22.44 9.98
CA PHE A 265 4.82 22.30 11.18
C PHE A 265 5.04 23.66 11.84
N HIS A 266 4.94 23.69 13.16
CA HIS A 266 5.13 24.91 13.94
C HIS A 266 6.58 25.15 14.37
N SER A 267 7.38 24.08 14.43
CA SER A 267 8.78 24.13 14.89
C SER A 267 9.60 22.92 14.43
N GLY A 268 10.91 23.00 14.60
CA GLY A 268 11.82 21.86 14.42
C GLY A 268 11.45 20.66 15.29
N GLN A 269 11.01 20.92 16.52
CA GLN A 269 10.58 19.88 17.44
C GLN A 269 9.29 19.18 17.00
N ASP A 270 8.31 19.95 16.52
CA ASP A 270 7.05 19.42 15.99
C ASP A 270 7.29 18.50 14.77
N LEU A 271 8.16 18.96 13.86
CA LEU A 271 8.63 18.15 12.73
C LEU A 271 9.24 16.82 13.18
N GLU A 272 10.15 16.86 14.15
CA GLU A 272 10.81 15.65 14.67
C GLU A 272 9.82 14.69 15.31
N GLN A 273 8.95 15.17 16.19
CA GLN A 273 7.94 14.34 16.86
C GLN A 273 6.99 13.70 15.85
N THR A 274 6.58 14.45 14.82
CA THR A 274 5.71 13.95 13.77
C THR A 274 6.38 12.84 12.96
N LEU A 275 7.64 13.00 12.57
CA LEU A 275 8.39 11.98 11.85
C LEU A 275 8.61 10.71 12.70
N MET A 276 8.97 10.87 13.98
CA MET A 276 9.15 9.74 14.90
C MET A 276 7.83 8.98 15.14
N ARG A 277 6.71 9.70 15.25
CA ARG A 277 5.38 9.10 15.32
C ARG A 277 5.05 8.34 14.05
N TYR A 278 5.31 8.93 12.88
CA TYR A 278 5.08 8.28 11.60
C TYR A 278 5.87 6.98 11.45
N VAL A 279 7.14 6.95 11.85
CA VAL A 279 7.97 5.73 11.82
C VAL A 279 7.43 4.65 12.75
N THR A 280 6.94 5.04 13.93
CA THR A 280 6.28 4.13 14.87
C THR A 280 5.01 3.52 14.23
N LEU A 281 4.16 4.36 13.64
CA LEU A 281 2.96 3.91 12.92
C LEU A 281 3.34 2.97 11.77
N TYR A 282 4.34 3.35 10.97
CA TYR A 282 4.83 2.55 9.85
C TYR A 282 5.26 1.15 10.28
N ASN A 283 6.07 1.04 11.33
CA ASN A 283 6.61 -0.24 11.78
C ASN A 283 5.57 -1.13 12.46
N HIS A 284 4.62 -0.56 13.21
CA HIS A 284 3.74 -1.33 14.10
C HIS A 284 2.28 -1.40 13.66
N GLN A 285 1.80 -0.42 12.91
CA GLN A 285 0.36 -0.25 12.67
C GLN A 285 -0.02 -0.22 11.19
N LEU A 286 0.90 0.15 10.29
CA LEU A 286 0.60 0.26 8.85
C LEU A 286 0.99 -1.03 8.10
N PRO A 287 0.02 -1.80 7.59
CA PRO A 287 0.29 -2.95 6.74
C PRO A 287 1.04 -2.55 5.47
N GLN A 288 1.94 -3.43 5.03
CA GLN A 288 2.68 -3.24 3.79
C GLN A 288 2.23 -4.27 2.76
N SER A 289 1.82 -3.82 1.59
CA SER A 289 1.44 -4.70 0.47
C SER A 289 2.59 -5.63 0.05
N ALA A 290 3.84 -5.16 0.13
CA ALA A 290 5.03 -5.97 -0.12
C ALA A 290 5.24 -7.11 0.90
N LEU A 291 4.53 -7.06 2.04
CA LEU A 291 4.56 -8.04 3.12
C LEU A 291 3.23 -8.80 3.24
N LYS A 292 2.45 -8.88 2.16
CA LYS A 292 1.12 -9.53 2.16
C LYS A 292 0.18 -8.94 3.23
N SER A 293 0.15 -7.60 3.32
CA SER A 293 -0.67 -6.84 4.27
C SER A 293 -0.33 -7.09 5.74
N LYS A 294 0.95 -7.33 6.03
CA LYS A 294 1.50 -7.35 7.39
C LYS A 294 2.29 -6.09 7.67
N THR A 295 2.35 -5.68 8.94
CA THR A 295 3.25 -4.60 9.36
C THR A 295 4.70 -5.09 9.36
N PRO A 296 5.69 -4.19 9.27
CA PRO A 296 7.09 -4.57 9.37
C PRO A 296 7.42 -5.36 10.64
N MET A 297 6.82 -4.98 11.78
CA MET A 297 7.04 -5.70 13.04
C MET A 297 6.39 -7.10 13.05
N GLN A 298 5.20 -7.26 12.46
CA GLN A 298 4.60 -8.58 12.27
C GLN A 298 5.48 -9.49 11.42
N ALA A 299 5.99 -8.98 10.28
CA ALA A 299 6.92 -9.73 9.45
C ALA A 299 8.21 -10.08 10.20
N MET A 300 8.75 -9.15 11.00
CA MET A 300 9.92 -9.37 11.83
C MET A 300 9.69 -10.48 12.86
N LYS A 301 8.53 -10.52 13.52
CA LYS A 301 8.14 -11.59 14.47
C LYS A 301 8.02 -12.95 13.80
N GLU A 302 7.47 -13.02 12.59
CA GLU A 302 7.37 -14.27 11.81
C GLU A 302 8.74 -14.80 11.38
N TRP A 303 9.63 -13.90 10.96
CA TRP A 303 11.02 -14.26 10.71
C TRP A 303 11.72 -14.77 11.96
N TYR A 304 11.49 -14.14 13.11
CA TYR A 304 12.06 -14.61 14.37
C TYR A 304 11.55 -16.01 14.76
N ALA A 305 10.27 -16.29 14.55
CA ALA A 305 9.69 -17.61 14.85
C ALA A 305 10.26 -18.73 13.96
N SER A 306 10.61 -18.42 12.70
CA SER A 306 11.10 -19.40 11.73
C SER A 306 12.63 -19.52 11.68
N ARG A 307 13.35 -18.41 11.88
CA ARG A 307 14.81 -18.29 11.77
C ARG A 307 15.35 -17.38 12.88
N PRO A 308 15.28 -17.80 14.16
CA PRO A 308 15.77 -17.00 15.28
C PRO A 308 17.28 -16.77 15.23
N ASP A 309 18.03 -17.60 14.49
CA ASP A 309 19.47 -17.48 14.26
C ASP A 309 19.87 -16.14 13.61
N LEU A 310 18.96 -15.52 12.85
CA LEU A 310 19.18 -14.23 12.17
C LEU A 310 19.05 -13.01 13.10
N PHE A 311 18.72 -13.24 14.37
CA PHE A 311 18.44 -12.19 15.35
C PHE A 311 19.42 -12.28 16.53
N HIS A 312 19.75 -11.14 17.13
CA HIS A 312 20.50 -11.10 18.39
C HIS A 312 19.62 -10.67 19.57
N LYS A 313 18.39 -10.21 19.31
CA LYS A 313 17.37 -9.87 20.31
C LYS A 313 16.00 -10.27 19.78
N ARG A 314 15.08 -10.64 20.69
CA ARG A 314 13.68 -10.90 20.35
C ARG A 314 13.00 -9.58 19.92
N PRO A 315 12.24 -9.57 18.81
CA PRO A 315 11.45 -8.41 18.42
C PRO A 315 10.20 -8.26 19.31
N TYR A 316 9.99 -7.05 19.84
CA TYR A 316 8.83 -6.70 20.67
C TYR A 316 8.03 -5.58 20.01
N ASP A 317 6.71 -5.54 20.23
CA ASP A 317 5.86 -4.47 19.68
C ASP A 317 6.01 -3.14 20.42
N ARG A 318 6.53 -3.14 21.65
CA ARG A 318 6.77 -1.98 22.53
C ARG A 318 7.86 -2.30 23.56
N PRO A 319 8.41 -1.31 24.30
CA PRO A 319 9.03 -1.57 25.59
C PRO A 319 7.97 -2.11 26.56
N GLY A 320 7.73 -3.42 26.53
CA GLY A 320 6.74 -4.13 27.33
C GLY A 320 6.46 -5.54 26.79
N CYS A 321 6.13 -6.48 27.66
CA CYS A 321 5.82 -7.85 27.26
C CYS A 321 4.57 -7.90 26.38
N ASP A 322 4.66 -8.62 25.26
CA ASP A 322 3.49 -9.01 24.48
C ASP A 322 2.54 -9.80 25.40
N ARG A 323 1.33 -9.27 25.67
CA ARG A 323 0.29 -10.07 26.29
C ARG A 323 -0.08 -11.15 25.28
N THR A 324 0.40 -12.37 25.49
CA THR A 324 -0.03 -13.52 24.70
C THR A 324 -1.54 -13.66 24.89
N LEU A 325 -2.29 -13.41 23.83
CA LEU A 325 -3.70 -13.82 23.75
C LEU A 325 -3.70 -15.34 23.63
N HIS A 326 -3.54 -16.03 24.75
CA HIS A 326 -3.97 -17.42 24.83
C HIS A 326 -5.50 -17.44 24.71
N PRO A 327 -6.08 -18.20 23.78
CA PRO A 327 -7.52 -18.46 23.83
C PRO A 327 -7.77 -19.19 25.14
N LYS A 328 -8.60 -18.60 26.02
CA LYS A 328 -9.17 -19.34 27.13
C LYS A 328 -10.00 -20.46 26.51
N VAL A 329 -9.49 -21.68 26.57
CA VAL A 329 -10.31 -22.88 26.42
C VAL A 329 -11.24 -22.88 27.63
N CYS A 330 -12.51 -22.57 27.40
CA CYS A 330 -13.53 -22.83 28.40
C CYS A 330 -13.72 -24.35 28.47
N THR A 331 -13.31 -24.94 29.58
CA THR A 331 -13.84 -26.23 30.06
C THR A 331 -15.13 -25.99 30.82
#